data_AF-A0A5C7J627-F1
#
_entry.id   AF-A0A5C7J627-F1
#
_cell.length_a   1.000
_cell.length_b   1.000
_cell.length_c   1.000
_cell.angle_alpha   90.00
_cell.angle_beta   90.00
_cell.angle_gamma   90.00
#
_symmetry.space_group_name_H-M   'P 1'
#
loop_
_entity.id
_entity.type
_entity.pdbx_description
1 polymer ?
#
loop_
_entity_poly.entity_id
_entity_poly.type
_entity_poly.pdbx_seq_one_letter_code
_entity_poly.pdbx_strand_id
1 'polypeptide(L)'
;MNELDNKRTGASFKGYLYAQYDQLLPTFGEPRQPVHADNKIDVEWIIDTPHGVAIIYNYKDGKAYLGDSGLNPEEIYEWHVGGKTSEVYSWIKERLQRDIIAGF
;
A
#
# COMPACT_ATOMS: atom_id res chain seq x y z
N MET A 1 15.07 10.41 -4.88
CA MET A 1 14.32 9.38 -5.61
C MET A 1 15.10 8.09 -5.47
N ASN A 2 14.60 7.09 -4.75
CA ASN A 2 15.31 5.82 -4.58
C ASN A 2 15.09 4.90 -5.80
N GLU A 3 15.77 3.76 -5.88
CA GLU A 3 15.65 2.83 -7.02
C GLU A 3 14.20 2.33 -7.21
N LEU A 4 13.49 2.10 -6.11
CA LEU A 4 12.11 1.63 -6.15
C LEU A 4 11.13 2.72 -6.64
N ASP A 5 11.38 4.00 -6.33
CA ASP A 5 10.61 5.14 -6.86
C ASP A 5 10.66 5.16 -8.41
N ASN A 6 11.83 4.89 -8.99
CA ASN A 6 11.96 4.81 -10.45
C ASN A 6 11.20 3.59 -10.99
N LYS A 7 11.32 2.43 -10.34
CA LYS A 7 10.65 1.20 -10.77
C LYS A 7 9.12 1.29 -10.71
N ARG A 8 8.54 2.05 -9.78
CA ARG A 8 7.09 2.26 -9.70
C ARG A 8 6.52 3.20 -10.75
N THR A 9 7.33 3.98 -11.45
CA THR A 9 6.84 4.89 -12.49
C THR A 9 6.05 4.11 -13.56
N GLY A 10 4.83 4.56 -13.86
CA GLY A 10 3.89 3.88 -14.75
C GLY A 10 3.07 2.76 -14.09
N ALA A 11 3.18 2.57 -12.78
CA ALA A 11 2.26 1.71 -12.04
C ALA A 11 0.85 2.31 -12.03
N SER A 12 -0.14 1.42 -11.98
CA SER A 12 -1.56 1.78 -11.88
C SER A 12 -2.28 0.86 -10.90
N PHE A 13 -3.48 1.25 -10.49
CA PHE A 13 -4.32 0.46 -9.59
C PHE A 13 -4.57 -0.95 -10.16
N LYS A 14 -4.44 -1.95 -9.28
CA LYS A 14 -4.65 -3.37 -9.59
C LYS A 14 -5.75 -4.01 -8.76
N GLY A 15 -6.02 -3.50 -7.57
CA GLY A 15 -7.10 -4.01 -6.73
C GLY A 15 -7.02 -3.53 -5.30
N TYR A 16 -7.99 -3.98 -4.51
CA TYR A 16 -8.12 -3.65 -3.10
C TYR A 16 -7.51 -4.75 -2.21
N LEU A 17 -6.85 -4.31 -1.13
CA LEU A 17 -6.38 -5.14 -0.04
C LEU A 17 -7.13 -4.73 1.22
N TYR A 18 -7.92 -5.67 1.76
CA TYR A 18 -8.72 -5.44 2.96
C TYR A 18 -7.96 -5.93 4.19
N ALA A 19 -7.47 -5.00 5.00
CA ALA A 19 -6.58 -5.29 6.13
C ALA A 19 -6.56 -4.13 7.12
N GLN A 20 -6.39 -4.44 8.41
CA GLN A 20 -6.07 -3.42 9.40
C GLN A 20 -4.59 -3.02 9.27
N TYR A 21 -4.29 -1.78 9.66
CA TYR A 21 -2.93 -1.23 9.61
C TYR A 21 -1.91 -2.09 10.38
N ASP A 22 -2.31 -2.63 11.52
CA ASP A 22 -1.49 -3.50 12.38
C ASP A 22 -1.22 -4.89 11.77
N GLN A 23 -1.95 -5.31 10.74
CA GLN A 23 -1.68 -6.52 9.96
C GLN A 23 -0.68 -6.24 8.83
N LEU A 24 -0.67 -5.01 8.31
CA LEU A 24 0.26 -4.59 7.26
C LEU A 24 1.68 -4.38 7.79
N LEU A 25 1.82 -3.78 8.98
CA LEU A 25 3.12 -3.52 9.62
C LEU A 25 4.02 -4.76 9.77
N PRO A 26 3.59 -5.87 10.39
CA PRO A 26 4.44 -7.05 10.55
C PRO A 26 4.74 -7.75 9.21
N THR A 27 3.86 -7.59 8.21
CA THR A 27 3.97 -8.25 6.91
C THR A 27 4.91 -7.48 5.96
N PHE A 28 4.80 -6.15 5.94
CA PHE A 28 5.44 -5.29 4.93
C PHE A 28 6.38 -4.23 5.53
N GLY A 29 6.49 -4.16 6.85
CA GLY A 29 7.28 -3.16 7.56
C GLY A 29 6.56 -1.82 7.71
N GLU A 30 7.31 -0.79 8.08
CA GLU A 30 6.80 0.57 8.23
C GLU A 30 6.48 1.21 6.86
N PRO A 31 5.34 1.91 6.72
CA PRO A 31 5.12 2.73 5.54
C PRO A 31 6.00 3.96 5.56
N ARG A 32 5.96 4.69 4.44
CA ARG A 32 6.59 6.00 4.31
C ARG A 32 5.56 7.05 3.91
N GLN A 33 5.91 8.32 4.12
CA GLN A 33 5.17 9.41 3.50
C GLN A 33 5.42 9.44 1.98
N PRO A 34 4.37 9.65 1.17
CA PRO A 34 4.52 9.76 -0.27
C PRO A 34 5.35 11.00 -0.63
N VAL A 35 6.21 10.86 -1.63
CA VAL A 35 7.07 11.97 -2.12
C VAL A 35 6.26 12.96 -3.00
N HIS A 36 5.03 12.60 -3.36
CA HIS A 36 4.20 13.39 -4.28
C HIS A 36 3.29 14.36 -3.54
N ALA A 37 3.25 15.61 -4.00
CA ALA A 37 2.50 16.71 -3.37
C ALA A 37 1.02 16.79 -3.80
N ASP A 38 0.44 15.70 -4.33
CA ASP A 38 -0.94 15.75 -4.84
C ASP A 38 -2.01 15.55 -3.75
N ASN A 39 -1.57 15.37 -2.50
CA ASN A 39 -2.40 15.32 -1.29
C ASN A 39 -3.53 14.26 -1.36
N LYS A 40 -3.31 13.14 -2.05
CA LYS A 40 -4.30 12.05 -2.15
C LYS A 40 -3.99 10.85 -1.27
N ILE A 41 -2.76 10.75 -0.80
CA ILE A 41 -2.21 9.58 -0.12
C ILE A 41 -1.57 10.11 1.16
N ASP A 42 -1.84 9.45 2.28
CA ASP A 42 -1.26 9.76 3.58
C ASP A 42 0.02 8.93 3.78
N VAL A 43 -0.06 7.63 3.45
CA VAL A 43 1.03 6.68 3.60
C VAL A 43 1.09 5.69 2.43
N GLU A 44 2.28 5.23 2.11
CA GLU A 44 2.49 4.17 1.13
C GLU A 44 3.58 3.17 1.56
N TRP A 45 3.43 1.92 1.15
CA TRP A 45 4.49 0.92 1.12
C TRP A 45 4.95 0.74 -0.31
N ILE A 46 6.26 0.62 -0.52
CA ILE A 46 6.84 0.23 -1.80
C ILE A 46 7.60 -1.07 -1.61
N ILE A 47 7.12 -2.12 -2.27
CA ILE A 47 7.55 -3.49 -2.03
C ILE A 47 8.12 -4.04 -3.34
N ASP A 48 9.36 -4.52 -3.29
CA ASP A 48 9.95 -5.25 -4.41
C ASP A 48 9.47 -6.70 -4.37
N THR A 49 8.68 -7.10 -5.36
CA THR A 49 8.19 -8.48 -5.48
C THR A 49 8.93 -9.19 -6.62
N PRO A 50 8.89 -10.54 -6.70
CA PRO A 50 9.43 -11.27 -7.84
C PRO A 50 8.82 -10.87 -9.20
N HIS A 51 7.66 -10.21 -9.20
CA HIS A 51 6.94 -9.78 -10.40
C HIS A 51 7.08 -8.28 -10.67
N GLY A 52 7.94 -7.58 -9.91
CA GLY A 52 8.14 -6.14 -9.96
C GLY A 52 7.58 -5.41 -8.75
N VAL A 53 7.61 -4.08 -8.80
CA VAL A 53 7.23 -3.25 -7.65
C VAL A 53 5.71 -3.20 -7.46
N ALA A 54 5.29 -3.48 -6.22
CA ALA A 54 3.94 -3.23 -5.72
C ALA A 54 3.93 -1.98 -4.82
N ILE A 55 2.79 -1.28 -4.80
CA ILE A 55 2.56 -0.13 -3.92
C ILE A 55 1.28 -0.39 -3.14
N ILE A 56 1.33 -0.40 -1.82
CA ILE A 56 0.12 -0.40 -0.97
C ILE A 56 -0.07 1.03 -0.49
N TYR A 57 -1.27 1.60 -0.60
CA TYR A 57 -1.51 3.00 -0.24
C TYR A 57 -2.98 3.25 0.06
N ASN A 58 -3.27 4.24 0.90
CA ASN A 58 -4.62 4.77 1.04
C ASN A 58 -4.91 5.80 -0.07
N TYR A 59 -6.17 6.01 -0.44
CA TYR A 59 -6.49 6.92 -1.54
C TYR A 59 -7.74 7.75 -1.27
N LYS A 60 -7.53 9.05 -1.01
CA LYS A 60 -8.56 10.08 -0.85
C LYS A 60 -9.55 9.87 0.32
N ASP A 61 -9.18 9.04 1.27
CA ASP A 61 -9.94 8.71 2.48
C ASP A 61 -9.29 9.26 3.76
N GLY A 62 -8.00 9.54 3.71
CA GLY A 62 -7.25 10.07 4.85
C GLY A 62 -7.15 11.60 4.91
N LYS A 63 -6.44 12.07 5.93
CA LYS A 63 -6.32 13.49 6.27
C LYS A 63 -5.59 14.32 5.22
N ALA A 64 -4.69 13.70 4.45
CA ALA A 64 -4.03 14.37 3.33
C ALA A 64 -5.04 14.95 2.33
N TYR A 65 -6.14 14.22 2.07
CA TYR A 65 -7.15 14.64 1.09
C TYR A 65 -8.36 15.34 1.70
N LEU A 66 -8.84 14.86 2.86
CA LEU A 66 -10.09 15.33 3.48
C LEU A 66 -9.88 16.29 4.66
N GLY A 67 -8.64 16.59 5.04
CA GLY A 67 -8.33 17.40 6.23
C GLY A 67 -8.85 16.72 7.51
N ASP A 68 -9.47 17.49 8.41
CA ASP A 68 -9.96 16.97 9.69
C ASP A 68 -11.06 15.92 9.58
N SER A 69 -11.74 15.83 8.43
CA SER A 69 -12.75 14.81 8.14
C SER A 69 -12.15 13.49 7.63
N GLY A 70 -10.84 13.45 7.38
CA GLY A 70 -10.15 12.27 6.89
C GLY A 70 -9.80 11.28 7.99
N LEU A 71 -9.69 10.01 7.60
CA LEU A 71 -9.27 8.92 8.48
C LEU A 71 -7.77 9.01 8.81
N ASN A 72 -7.38 8.59 10.01
CA ASN A 72 -6.00 8.24 10.29
C ASN A 72 -5.65 6.88 9.65
N PRO A 73 -4.38 6.60 9.30
CA PRO A 73 -3.98 5.31 8.72
C PRO A 73 -4.46 4.09 9.50
N GLU A 74 -4.51 4.17 10.83
CA GLU A 74 -4.95 3.11 11.73
C GLU A 74 -6.46 2.81 11.64
N GLU A 75 -7.25 3.74 11.09
CA GLU A 75 -8.70 3.62 10.89
C GLU A 75 -9.06 3.10 9.48
N ILE A 76 -8.07 2.97 8.58
CA ILE A 76 -8.27 2.57 7.19
C ILE A 76 -8.23 1.04 7.07
N TYR A 77 -9.26 0.48 6.44
CA TYR A 77 -9.39 -0.96 6.21
C TYR A 77 -9.28 -1.35 4.72
N GLU A 78 -9.64 -0.46 3.81
CA GLU A 78 -9.56 -0.67 2.37
C GLU A 78 -8.32 0.04 1.81
N TRP A 79 -7.32 -0.75 1.41
CA TRP A 79 -6.07 -0.23 0.84
C TRP A 79 -6.03 -0.48 -0.66
N HIS A 80 -5.49 0.48 -1.40
CA HIS A 80 -5.22 0.31 -2.82
C HIS A 80 -3.90 -0.42 -3.02
N VAL A 81 -3.87 -1.33 -3.99
CA VAL A 81 -2.63 -1.96 -4.47
C VAL A 81 -2.38 -1.51 -5.89
N GLY A 82 -1.26 -0.83 -6.10
CA GLY A 82 -0.74 -0.40 -7.40
C GLY A 82 0.40 -1.28 -7.88
N GLY A 83 0.58 -1.35 -9.19
CA GLY A 83 1.69 -2.08 -9.80
C GLY A 83 1.70 -2.00 -11.32
N LYS A 84 2.61 -2.72 -11.97
CA LYS A 84 2.64 -2.79 -13.45
C LYS A 84 1.82 -3.95 -14.00
N THR A 85 1.76 -5.06 -13.28
CA THR A 85 1.08 -6.28 -13.71
C THR A 85 0.06 -6.74 -12.67
N SER A 86 -0.71 -7.80 -12.94
CA SER A 86 -1.65 -8.38 -11.96
C SER A 86 -0.97 -9.30 -10.95
N GLU A 87 0.17 -9.89 -11.31
CA GLU A 87 0.93 -10.83 -10.50
C GLU A 87 1.48 -10.19 -9.23
N VAL A 88 1.88 -8.92 -9.30
CA VAL A 88 2.29 -8.16 -8.09
C VAL A 88 1.15 -8.04 -7.08
N TYR A 89 -0.10 -7.87 -7.55
CA TYR A 89 -1.26 -7.79 -6.66
C TYR A 89 -1.58 -9.15 -6.04
N SER A 90 -1.57 -10.23 -6.84
CA SER A 90 -1.75 -11.59 -6.32
C SER A 90 -0.70 -11.92 -5.26
N TRP A 91 0.57 -11.58 -5.50
CA TRP A 91 1.66 -11.81 -4.56
C TRP A 91 1.43 -11.09 -3.21
N ILE A 92 1.00 -9.83 -3.24
CA ILE A 92 0.69 -9.05 -2.02
C ILE A 92 -0.43 -9.70 -1.21
N LYS A 93 -1.53 -10.12 -1.88
CA LYS A 93 -2.64 -10.79 -1.18
C LYS A 93 -2.20 -12.10 -0.55
N GLU A 94 -1.48 -12.92 -1.29
CA GLU A 94 -1.00 -14.21 -0.79
C GLU A 94 -0.03 -14.03 0.37
N ARG A 95 0.87 -13.04 0.29
CA ARG A 95 1.82 -12.75 1.36
C ARG A 95 1.11 -12.39 2.66
N LEU A 96 0.16 -11.46 2.60
CA LEU A 96 -0.62 -11.06 3.77
C LEU A 96 -1.43 -12.23 4.35
N GLN A 97 -2.10 -13.01 3.50
CA GLN A 97 -2.89 -14.17 3.95
C GLN A 97 -2.02 -15.21 4.65
N ARG A 98 -0.82 -15.48 4.14
CA ARG A 98 0.12 -16.42 4.76
C ARG A 98 0.56 -15.94 6.14
N ASP A 99 0.92 -14.66 6.27
CA ASP A 99 1.40 -14.11 7.54
C ASP A 99 0.26 -14.05 8.58
N ILE A 100 -0.99 -13.75 8.16
CA ILE A 100 -2.17 -13.84 9.05
C ILE A 100 -2.41 -15.28 9.54
N ILE A 101 -2.35 -16.27 8.64
CA ILE A 101 -2.59 -17.68 9.02
C ILE A 101 -1.46 -18.22 9.90
N ALA A 102 -0.21 -17.87 9.62
CA ALA A 102 0.95 -18.32 10.39
C ALA A 102 1.07 -17.68 11.78
N GLY A 103 0.33 -16.59 12.03
CA GLY A 103 0.21 -15.95 13.34
C GLY A 103 -0.78 -16.63 14.30
N PHE A 104 -1.49 -17.68 13.86
CA PHE A 104 -2.36 -18.56 14.67
C PHE A 104 -1.73 -19.94 14.84
#